data_AF-A0A1F2YDW1-F1
#
_entry.id   AF-A0A1F2YDW1-F1
#
_cell.length_a   1.000
_cell.length_b   1.000
_cell.length_c   1.000
_cell.angle_alpha   90.00
_cell.angle_beta   90.00
_cell.angle_gamma   90.00
#
_symmetry.space_group_name_H-M   'P 1'
#
loop_
_entity.id
_entity.type
_entity.pdbx_description
1 polymer ?
#
loop_
_entity_poly.entity_id
_entity_poly.type
_entity_poly.pdbx_seq_one_letter_code
_entity_poly.pdbx_strand_id
1 'polypeptide(L)'
;MSLMVRESMKALEYHEAAWAAHDLETEPPDPSDLSDRALVAILGYEMSDMPPEAVRAVEAERRRRVRPWGLADIALGFAVLAALAISGVIIGWFLLVN
;
A
#
# COMPACT_ATOMS: atom_id res chain seq x y z
N MET A 1 4.27 16.60 19.45
CA MET A 1 5.08 15.62 18.70
C MET A 1 4.42 15.39 17.35
N SER A 2 5.13 15.58 16.23
CA SER A 2 4.56 15.43 14.89
C SER A 2 4.17 13.97 14.62
N LEU A 3 3.07 13.74 13.89
CA LEU A 3 2.66 12.40 13.45
C LEU A 3 3.78 11.66 12.72
N MET A 4 4.57 12.36 11.91
CA MET A 4 5.73 11.76 11.24
C MET A 4 6.75 11.18 12.22
N VAL A 5 7.05 11.89 13.31
CA VAL A 5 8.03 11.44 14.31
C VAL A 5 7.52 10.20 15.05
N ARG A 6 6.20 10.13 15.29
CA ARG A 6 5.57 8.98 15.95
C ARG A 6 5.60 7.72 15.08
N GLU A 7 5.35 7.88 13.77
CA GLU A 7 5.38 6.76 12.83
C GLU A 7 6.81 6.25 12.59
N SER A 8 7.80 7.14 12.51
CA SER A 8 9.20 6.76 12.42
C SER A 8 9.70 6.04 13.68
N MET A 9 9.26 6.46 14.87
CA MET A 9 9.57 5.75 16.12
C MET A 9 8.98 4.34 16.12
N LYS A 10 7.73 4.16 15.70
CA LYS A 10 7.11 2.84 15.62
C LYS A 10 7.79 1.92 14.62
N ALA A 11 8.25 2.44 13.49
CA ALA A 11 9.03 1.67 12.53
C ALA A 11 10.35 1.18 13.15
N LEU A 12 11.04 2.07 13.87
CA LEU A 12 12.28 1.74 14.57
C LEU A 12 12.07 0.70 15.69
N GLU A 13 11.02 0.84 16.50
CA GLU A 13 10.66 -0.12 17.55
C GLU A 13 10.39 -1.51 16.96
N TYR A 14 9.72 -1.58 15.81
CA TYR A 14 9.47 -2.82 15.09
C TYR A 14 10.77 -3.41 14.51
N HIS A 15 11.66 -2.57 14.01
CA HIS A 15 12.97 -2.97 13.51
C HIS A 15 13.82 -3.62 14.61
N GLU A 16 13.90 -2.98 15.78
CA GLU A 16 14.62 -3.53 16.95
C GLU A 16 14.00 -4.85 17.41
N ALA A 17 12.67 -4.93 17.48
CA ALA A 17 11.97 -6.15 17.85
C ALA A 17 12.15 -7.28 16.83
N ALA A 18 12.25 -6.96 15.54
CA ALA A 18 12.52 -7.93 14.48
C ALA A 18 13.92 -8.52 14.59
N TRP A 19 14.93 -7.72 14.91
CA TRP A 19 16.29 -8.21 15.18
C TRP A 19 16.36 -9.04 16.46
N ALA A 20 15.72 -8.58 17.54
CA ALA A 20 15.67 -9.35 18.78
C ALA A 20 15.00 -10.72 18.58
N ALA A 21 13.94 -10.78 17.77
CA ALA A 21 13.28 -12.04 17.43
C ALA A 21 14.17 -12.94 16.57
N HIS A 22 14.92 -12.37 15.62
CA HIS A 22 15.87 -13.10 14.78
C HIS A 22 17.04 -13.69 15.60
N ASP A 23 17.62 -12.91 16.51
CA ASP A 23 18.70 -13.36 17.41
C ASP A 23 18.25 -14.48 18.34
N LEU A 24 16.95 -14.52 18.67
CA LEU A 24 16.34 -15.56 19.50
C LEU A 24 15.78 -16.73 18.67
N GLU A 25 15.92 -16.71 17.34
CA GLU A 25 15.33 -17.70 16.41
C GLU A 25 13.81 -17.89 16.61
N THR A 26 13.11 -16.80 16.95
CA THR A 26 11.66 -16.77 17.18
C THR A 26 10.91 -16.10 16.03
N GLU A 27 9.59 -16.28 16.00
CA GLU A 27 8.73 -15.67 14.99
C GLU A 27 8.80 -14.13 15.07
N PRO A 28 8.89 -13.42 13.93
CA PRO A 28 8.97 -11.96 13.92
C PRO A 28 7.69 -11.34 14.49
N PRO A 29 7.79 -10.12 15.08
CA PRO A 29 6.65 -9.40 15.61
C PRO A 29 5.58 -9.16 14.53
N ASP A 30 4.30 -9.19 14.91
CA ASP A 30 3.20 -9.01 13.96
C ASP A 30 3.19 -7.57 13.41
N PRO A 31 3.35 -7.38 12.08
CA PRO A 31 3.31 -6.05 11.45
C PRO A 31 1.90 -5.46 11.36
N SER A 32 0.86 -6.16 11.82
CA SER A 32 -0.53 -5.67 11.77
C SER A 32 -0.78 -4.42 12.63
N ASP A 33 0.05 -4.17 13.64
CA ASP A 33 -0.04 -2.96 14.48
C ASP A 33 0.65 -1.73 13.87
N LEU A 34 1.34 -1.91 12.73
CA LEU A 34 1.99 -0.82 12.00
C LEU A 34 1.00 -0.05 11.14
N SER A 35 1.23 1.26 11.02
CA SER A 35 0.48 2.06 10.06
C SER A 35 0.96 1.80 8.63
N ASP A 36 0.12 2.07 7.63
CA ASP A 36 0.49 1.95 6.22
C ASP A 36 1.72 2.79 5.85
N ARG A 37 1.89 3.93 6.55
CA ARG A 37 3.04 4.81 6.35
C ARG A 37 4.32 4.23 6.96
N ALA A 38 4.22 3.60 8.13
CA ALA A 38 5.33 2.89 8.76
C ALA A 38 5.75 1.66 7.93
N LEU A 39 4.78 0.89 7.41
CA LEU A 39 5.05 -0.24 6.49
C LEU A 39 5.81 0.23 5.24
N VAL A 40 5.42 1.35 4.64
CA VAL A 40 6.12 1.93 3.48
C VAL A 40 7.49 2.49 3.85
N ALA A 41 7.64 3.07 5.04
CA ALA A 41 8.95 3.54 5.51
C ALA A 41 9.93 2.38 5.70
N ILE A 42 9.50 1.29 6.32
CA ILE A 42 10.29 0.06 6.52
C ILE A 42 10.69 -0.53 5.16
N LEU A 43 9.72 -0.71 4.24
CA LEU A 43 9.99 -1.26 2.91
C LEU A 43 10.82 -0.34 2.00
N GLY A 44 10.73 0.98 2.19
CA GLY A 44 11.38 1.96 1.33
C GLY A 44 12.78 2.38 1.78
N TYR A 45 13.04 2.39 3.09
CA TYR A 45 14.29 2.92 3.67
C TYR A 45 15.09 1.86 4.45
N GLU A 46 14.46 0.85 5.06
CA GLU A 46 15.12 -0.07 6.01
C GLU A 46 15.27 -1.51 5.51
N MET A 47 14.86 -1.83 4.28
CA MET A 47 15.03 -3.18 3.71
C MET A 47 16.48 -3.70 3.76
N SER A 48 17.46 -2.80 3.73
CA SER A 48 18.86 -3.18 3.66
C SER A 48 19.42 -3.68 4.99
N ASP A 49 18.73 -3.41 6.11
CA ASP A 49 19.23 -3.66 7.46
C ASP A 49 18.24 -4.48 8.29
N MET A 50 17.33 -5.22 7.68
CA MET A 50 16.27 -5.95 8.38
C MET A 50 16.30 -7.46 8.07
N PRO A 51 15.99 -8.34 9.04
CA PRO A 51 16.01 -9.77 8.81
C PRO A 51 14.94 -10.20 7.78
N PRO A 52 15.26 -11.17 6.90
CA PRO A 52 14.42 -11.53 5.76
C PRO A 52 13.03 -12.04 6.14
N GLU A 53 12.87 -12.58 7.35
CA GLU A 53 11.60 -13.08 7.88
C GLU A 53 10.63 -11.93 8.19
N ALA A 54 11.13 -10.87 8.82
CA ALA A 54 10.34 -9.68 9.13
C ALA A 54 9.98 -8.90 7.86
N VAL A 55 10.87 -8.87 6.86
CA VAL A 55 10.56 -8.30 5.53
C VAL A 55 9.39 -9.05 4.88
N ARG A 56 9.38 -10.38 4.92
CA ARG A 56 8.26 -11.18 4.37
C ARG A 56 6.94 -10.92 5.10
N ALA A 57 6.98 -10.78 6.43
CA ALA A 57 5.79 -10.46 7.23
C ALA A 57 5.21 -9.09 6.86
N VAL A 58 6.07 -8.06 6.81
CA VAL A 58 5.71 -6.68 6.42
C VAL A 58 5.14 -6.64 5.00
N GLU A 59 5.72 -7.39 4.08
CA GLU A 59 5.28 -7.43 2.68
C GLU A 59 3.99 -8.24 2.48
N ALA A 60 3.75 -9.25 3.31
CA ALA A 60 2.48 -9.97 3.36
C ALA A 60 1.36 -9.06 3.87
N GLU A 61 1.60 -8.30 4.95
CA GLU A 61 0.61 -7.37 5.50
C GLU A 61 0.36 -6.19 4.56
N ARG A 62 1.40 -5.67 3.89
CA ARG A 62 1.21 -4.68 2.82
C ARG A 62 0.34 -5.23 1.69
N ARG A 63 0.57 -6.47 1.24
CA ARG A 63 -0.29 -7.09 0.21
C ARG A 63 -1.72 -7.33 0.69
N ARG A 64 -1.91 -7.58 1.98
CA ARG A 64 -3.24 -7.73 2.59
C ARG A 64 -4.00 -6.41 2.62
N ARG A 65 -3.33 -5.29 2.92
CA ARG A 65 -3.94 -3.94 3.02
C ARG A 65 -4.07 -3.23 1.68
N VAL A 66 -3.02 -3.30 0.88
CA VAL A 66 -3.04 -2.84 -0.50
C VAL A 66 -3.73 -3.93 -1.29
N ARG A 67 -5.07 -3.95 -1.26
CA ARG A 67 -5.86 -4.58 -2.32
C ARG A 67 -5.33 -3.95 -3.61
N PRO A 68 -4.57 -4.69 -4.44
CA PRO A 68 -4.08 -4.10 -5.68
C PRO A 68 -5.33 -3.66 -6.41
N TRP A 69 -5.37 -2.41 -6.89
CA TRP A 69 -6.36 -2.02 -7.89
C TRP A 69 -6.32 -3.10 -8.96
N GLY A 70 -7.36 -3.93 -8.95
CA GLY A 70 -7.36 -5.11 -9.77
C GLY A 70 -7.44 -4.64 -11.22
N LEU A 71 -7.07 -5.50 -12.17
CA LEU A 71 -7.42 -5.27 -13.57
C LEU A 71 -8.90 -4.89 -13.76
N ALA A 72 -9.77 -5.35 -12.84
CA ALA A 72 -11.17 -4.95 -12.74
C ALA A 72 -11.40 -3.44 -12.48
N ASP A 73 -10.62 -2.81 -11.59
CA ASP A 73 -10.74 -1.39 -11.29
C ASP A 73 -10.25 -0.53 -12.46
N ILE A 74 -9.19 -0.97 -13.14
CA ILE A 74 -8.70 -0.35 -14.38
C ILE A 74 -9.76 -0.48 -15.50
N ALA A 75 -10.32 -1.68 -15.67
CA ALA A 75 -11.38 -1.92 -16.66
C ALA A 75 -12.63 -1.08 -16.38
N LEU A 76 -13.01 -0.92 -15.11
CA LEU A 76 -14.11 -0.05 -14.70
C LEU A 76 -13.81 1.42 -15.03
N GLY A 77 -12.59 1.88 -14.77
CA GLY A 77 -12.15 3.24 -15.14
C GLY A 77 -12.24 3.50 -16.64
N PHE A 78 -11.78 2.57 -17.48
CA PHE A 78 -11.92 2.66 -18.94
C PHE A 78 -13.38 2.62 -19.39
N ALA A 79 -14.21 1.78 -18.77
CA ALA A 79 -15.64 1.71 -19.08
C ALA A 79 -16.36 3.04 -18.80
N VAL A 80 -16.06 3.70 -17.68
CA VAL A 80 -16.62 5.01 -17.33
C VAL A 80 -16.17 6.08 -18.33
N LEU A 81 -14.89 6.10 -18.71
CA LEU A 81 -14.38 7.03 -19.72
C LEU A 81 -15.04 6.83 -21.08
N ALA A 82 -15.20 5.58 -21.51
CA ALA A 82 -15.88 5.24 -22.77
C ALA A 82 -17.35 5.69 -22.76
N ALA A 83 -18.07 5.47 -21.65
CA ALA A 83 -19.46 5.90 -21.49
C ALA A 83 -19.61 7.43 -21.56
N LEU A 84 -18.70 8.18 -20.94
CA LEU A 84 -18.67 9.64 -21.02
C LEU A 84 -18.40 10.13 -22.44
N ALA A 85 -17.44 9.51 -23.14
CA ALA A 85 -17.11 9.87 -24.52
C ALA A 85 -18.31 9.64 -25.46
N ILE A 86 -18.97 8.47 -25.35
CA ILE A 86 -20.17 8.16 -26.13
C ILE A 86 -21.29 9.15 -25.82
N SER A 87 -21.52 9.47 -24.54
CA SER A 87 -22.55 10.44 -24.14
C SER A 87 -22.29 11.83 -24.73
N GLY A 88 -21.04 12.30 -24.72
CA GLY A 88 -20.66 13.57 -25.32
C GLY A 88 -20.89 13.60 -26.84
N VAL A 89 -20.58 12.50 -27.54
CA VAL A 89 -20.83 12.38 -28.98
C VAL A 89 -22.32 12.41 -29.30
N ILE A 90 -23.15 11.69 -28.52
CA ILE A 90 -24.61 11.66 -28.72
C ILE A 90 -25.21 13.07 -28.49
N ILE A 91 -24.82 13.75 -27.41
CA ILE A 91 -25.30 15.09 -27.09
C ILE A 91 -24.87 16.09 -28.17
N GLY A 92 -23.60 16.04 -28.59
CA GLY A 92 -23.08 16.92 -29.64
C GLY A 92 -23.76 16.71 -30.98
N TRP A 93 -24.06 15.46 -31.34
CA TRP A 93 -24.81 15.14 -32.55
C TRP A 93 -26.26 15.65 -32.49
N PHE A 94 -26.93 15.47 -31.35
CA PHE A 94 -28.30 15.94 -31.16
C PHE A 94 -28.41 17.47 -31.27
N LEU A 95 -27.44 18.22 -30.74
CA LEU A 95 -27.37 19.68 -30.86
C LEU A 95 -27.02 20.18 -32.27
N LEU A 96 -26.42 19.34 -33.11
CA LEU A 96 -26.02 19.72 -34.47
C LEU A 96 -27.13 19.41 -35.49
N VAL A 97 -27.96 18.41 -35.21
CA VAL A 97 -29.06 17.98 -36.08
C VAL A 97 -30.38 18.68 -35.77
N ASN A 98 -30.54 19.23 -34.56
CA ASN A 98 -31.73 19.92 -34.07
C ASN A 98 -31.46 21.42 -33.93
#